data_AF-A0A2E7CLL9-F1
#
_entry.id   AF-A0A2E7CLL9-F1
#
_cell.length_a   1.000
_cell.length_b   1.000
_cell.length_c   1.000
_cell.angle_alpha   90.00
_cell.angle_beta   90.00
_cell.angle_gamma   90.00
#
_symmetry.space_group_name_H-M   'P 1'
#
loop_
_entity.id
_entity.type
_entity.pdbx_description
1 polymer ?
#
loop_
_entity_poly.entity_id
_entity_poly.type
_entity_poly.pdbx_seq_one_letter_code
_entity_poly.pdbx_strand_id
1 'polypeptide(L)'
;MNNTKYILISGTLGGFLSNIPCFDLLNLCFCGIIGMSVWLGLHLWFEQVPKDEPARLDSIAIFGAVSGVIAGILKSIVQVISFYFFFKDQAIEILETMGRELDIPFDVSLIDNMGFLLFMLSIGVLYYMFLYGIAGALWSLLFSQLIYKDKTI
;
A
#
# COMPACT_ATOMS: atom_id res chain seq x y z
N MET A 1 12.16 18.72 12.69
CA MET A 1 12.99 17.51 12.45
C MET A 1 12.60 16.85 11.13
N ASN A 2 13.57 16.30 10.39
CA ASN A 2 13.29 15.61 9.12
C ASN A 2 12.77 14.17 9.37
N ASN A 3 11.46 13.94 9.20
CA ASN A 3 10.80 12.64 9.38
C ASN A 3 10.75 11.79 8.10
N THR A 4 11.24 12.33 6.97
CA THR A 4 11.19 11.70 5.63
C THR A 4 11.77 10.29 5.61
N LYS A 5 12.89 10.05 6.30
CA LYS A 5 13.52 8.72 6.32
C LYS A 5 12.61 7.65 6.94
N TYR A 6 11.85 7.99 7.97
CA TYR A 6 10.94 7.05 8.64
C TYR A 6 9.68 6.80 7.82
N ILE A 7 9.19 7.84 7.15
CA ILE A 7 8.10 7.74 6.17
C ILE A 7 8.49 6.76 5.06
N LEU A 8 9.71 6.89 4.52
CA LEU A 8 10.22 5.99 3.49
C LEU A 8 10.34 4.55 3.99
N ILE A 9 10.91 4.33 5.19
CA ILE A 9 11.02 2.98 5.78
C ILE A 9 9.63 2.36 5.97
N SER A 10 8.71 3.11 6.58
CA SER A 10 7.35 2.67 6.86
C SER A 10 6.57 2.31 5.59
N GLY A 11 6.60 3.21 4.59
CA GLY A 11 5.93 2.99 3.32
C GLY A 11 6.54 1.84 2.52
N THR A 12 7.87 1.74 2.50
CA THR A 12 8.56 0.68 1.76
C THR A 12 8.27 -0.69 2.35
N LEU A 13 8.40 -0.84 3.67
CA LEU A 13 8.07 -2.09 4.36
C LEU A 13 6.60 -2.46 4.19
N GLY A 14 5.69 -1.48 4.35
CA GLY A 14 4.26 -1.68 4.16
C GLY A 14 3.93 -2.18 2.75
N GLY A 15 4.55 -1.59 1.72
CA GLY A 15 4.37 -1.99 0.33
C GLY A 15 4.87 -3.40 0.04
N PHE A 16 6.09 -3.74 0.46
CA PHE A 16 6.65 -5.08 0.23
C PHE A 16 5.90 -6.18 0.99
N LEU A 17 5.68 -5.98 2.28
CA LEU A 17 4.97 -6.96 3.11
C LEU A 17 3.53 -7.17 2.63
N SER A 18 2.93 -6.13 2.05
CA SER A 18 1.59 -6.23 1.48
C SER A 18 1.52 -7.10 0.23
N ASN A 19 2.63 -7.45 -0.40
CA ASN A 19 2.66 -8.32 -1.58
C ASN A 19 2.88 -9.80 -1.26
N ILE A 20 3.09 -10.14 0.01
CA ILE A 20 3.27 -11.53 0.41
C ILE A 20 1.87 -12.17 0.48
N PRO A 21 1.56 -13.20 -0.34
CA PRO A 21 0.21 -13.78 -0.40
C PRO A 21 -0.30 -14.30 0.94
N CYS A 22 0.59 -14.84 1.78
CA CYS A 22 0.26 -15.30 3.13
C CYS A 22 -0.27 -14.18 4.05
N PHE A 23 -0.02 -12.91 3.71
CA PHE A 23 -0.47 -11.74 4.47
C PHE A 23 -1.63 -10.99 3.80
N ASP A 24 -2.14 -11.44 2.64
CA ASP A 24 -3.26 -10.76 1.97
C ASP A 24 -4.55 -10.81 2.81
N LEU A 25 -4.77 -11.85 3.62
CA LEU A 25 -5.86 -11.90 4.61
C LEU A 25 -5.78 -10.78 5.65
N LEU A 26 -4.56 -10.43 6.10
CA LEU A 26 -4.33 -9.30 7.02
C LEU A 26 -4.50 -7.94 6.33
N ASN A 27 -4.27 -7.87 5.01
CA ASN A 27 -4.56 -6.68 4.23
C ASN A 27 -6.05 -6.50 3.92
N LEU A 28 -6.78 -7.59 3.70
CA LEU A 28 -8.17 -7.57 3.25
C LEU A 28 -9.13 -6.90 4.23
N CYS A 29 -8.91 -7.09 5.54
CA CYS A 29 -9.87 -6.64 6.55
C CYS A 29 -9.60 -5.23 7.08
N PHE A 30 -8.34 -4.81 7.22
CA PHE A 30 -8.01 -3.50 7.84
C PHE A 30 -6.69 -2.89 7.37
N CYS A 31 -6.10 -3.36 6.28
CA CYS A 31 -4.72 -3.00 5.89
C CYS A 31 -3.74 -3.19 7.06
N GLY A 32 -3.87 -4.29 7.81
CA GLY A 32 -3.15 -4.48 9.08
C GLY A 32 -1.63 -4.46 8.93
N ILE A 33 -1.12 -4.88 7.76
CA ILE A 33 0.31 -4.78 7.41
C ILE A 33 0.77 -3.32 7.33
N ILE A 34 -0.06 -2.44 6.74
CA ILE A 34 0.19 -1.00 6.72
C ILE A 34 0.13 -0.42 8.12
N GLY A 35 -0.82 -0.88 8.94
CA GLY A 35 -0.85 -0.52 10.37
C GLY A 35 0.47 -0.84 11.07
N MET A 36 0.97 -2.07 10.94
CA MET A 36 2.25 -2.47 11.55
C MET A 36 3.44 -1.68 11.02
N SER A 37 3.51 -1.41 9.71
CA SER A 37 4.60 -0.64 9.13
C SER A 37 4.57 0.83 9.54
N VAL A 38 3.37 1.42 9.66
CA VAL A 38 3.14 2.78 10.16
C VAL A 38 3.50 2.87 11.64
N TRP A 39 3.10 1.89 12.45
CA TRP A 39 3.49 1.81 13.86
C TRP A 39 5.01 1.78 14.01
N LEU A 40 5.71 0.92 13.26
CA LEU A 40 7.18 0.84 13.31
C LEU A 40 7.84 2.17 12.91
N GLY A 41 7.34 2.81 11.84
CA GLY A 41 7.83 4.11 11.40
C GLY A 41 7.61 5.21 12.43
N LEU A 42 6.42 5.26 13.05
CA LEU A 42 6.10 6.17 14.14
C LEU A 42 6.98 5.91 15.36
N HIS A 43 7.20 4.64 15.71
CA HIS A 43 8.03 4.26 16.85
C HIS A 43 9.45 4.82 16.70
N LEU A 44 10.08 4.57 15.55
CA LEU A 44 11.42 5.08 15.25
C LEU A 44 11.47 6.61 15.18
N TRP A 45 10.40 7.25 14.69
CA TRP A 45 10.33 8.71 14.70
C TRP A 45 10.23 9.25 16.13
N PHE A 46 9.32 8.73 16.95
CA PHE A 46 9.11 9.16 18.33
C PHE A 46 10.25 8.83 19.28
N GLU A 47 11.11 7.86 18.97
CA GLU A 47 12.36 7.63 19.71
C GLU A 47 13.37 8.77 19.54
N GLN A 48 13.29 9.51 18.43
CA GLN A 48 14.19 10.63 18.17
C GLN A 48 13.61 11.99 18.54
N VAL A 49 12.31 12.07 18.82
CA VAL A 49 11.66 13.32 19.23
C VAL A 49 12.02 13.60 20.70
N PRO A 50 12.60 14.78 21.01
CA PRO A 50 12.84 15.20 22.39
C PRO A 50 11.54 15.14 23.20
N LYS A 51 11.61 14.71 24.47
CA LYS A 51 10.42 14.56 25.33
C LYS A 51 9.64 15.87 25.53
N ASP A 52 10.27 17.00 25.25
CA ASP A 52 9.76 18.34 25.55
C ASP A 52 9.04 18.97 24.33
N GLU A 53 9.06 18.31 23.17
CA GLU A 53 8.39 18.77 21.94
C GLU A 53 7.31 17.75 21.51
N PRO A 54 6.05 17.92 21.96
CA PRO A 54 4.98 17.02 21.56
C PRO A 54 4.69 17.15 20.06
N ALA A 55 4.55 16.01 19.37
CA ALA A 55 4.25 15.97 17.96
C ALA A 55 2.77 16.29 17.71
N ARG A 56 2.51 17.21 16.78
CA ARG A 56 1.15 17.61 16.42
C ARG A 56 0.43 16.49 15.67
N LEU A 57 -0.86 16.32 15.95
CA LEU A 57 -1.70 15.30 15.30
C LEU A 57 -1.76 15.42 13.77
N ASP A 58 -1.72 16.63 13.23
CA ASP A 58 -1.68 16.88 11.79
C ASP A 58 -0.44 16.26 11.13
N SER A 59 0.72 16.40 11.76
CA SER A 59 2.00 15.91 11.28
C SER A 59 2.06 14.38 11.34
N ILE A 60 1.40 13.78 12.32
CA ILE A 60 1.25 12.33 12.47
C ILE A 60 0.29 11.75 11.44
N ALA A 61 -0.83 12.43 11.18
CA ALA A 61 -1.76 12.05 10.13
C ALA A 61 -1.07 12.09 8.75
N ILE A 62 -0.33 13.17 8.45
CA ILE A 62 0.45 13.31 7.22
C ILE A 62 1.53 12.23 7.13
N PHE A 63 2.24 11.94 8.23
CA PHE A 63 3.21 10.85 8.27
C PHE A 63 2.60 9.52 7.82
N GLY A 64 1.46 9.17 8.41
CA GLY A 64 0.73 7.95 8.08
C GLY A 64 0.22 7.96 6.64
N ALA A 65 -0.37 9.07 6.20
CA ALA A 65 -0.90 9.23 4.84
C ALA A 65 0.19 9.04 3.79
N VAL A 66 1.33 9.73 3.93
CA VAL A 66 2.43 9.64 2.96
C VAL A 66 3.07 8.25 2.98
N SER A 67 3.24 7.65 4.16
CA SER A 67 3.74 6.27 4.27
C SER A 67 2.79 5.29 3.57
N GLY A 68 1.49 5.46 3.77
CA GLY A 68 0.44 4.69 3.10
C GLY A 68 0.44 4.85 1.59
N VAL A 69 0.56 6.08 1.09
CA VAL A 69 0.66 6.37 -0.35
C VAL A 69 1.87 5.67 -0.97
N ILE A 70 3.05 5.76 -0.34
CA ILE A 70 4.26 5.08 -0.80
C ILE A 70 4.04 3.55 -0.84
N ALA A 71 3.43 3.00 0.20
CA ALA A 71 3.12 1.58 0.26
C ALA A 71 2.13 1.17 -0.84
N GLY A 72 1.13 1.99 -1.15
CA GLY A 72 0.16 1.75 -2.22
C GLY A 72 0.79 1.78 -3.61
N ILE A 73 1.72 2.71 -3.86
CA ILE A 73 2.51 2.75 -5.10
C ILE A 73 3.31 1.46 -5.25
N LEU A 74 4.06 1.06 -4.21
CA LEU A 74 4.88 -0.14 -4.24
C LEU A 74 4.03 -1.42 -4.35
N LYS A 75 2.87 -1.48 -3.68
CA LYS A 75 1.91 -2.58 -3.83
C LYS A 75 1.47 -2.72 -5.28
N SER A 76 1.10 -1.62 -5.91
CA SER A 76 0.64 -1.60 -7.31
C SER A 76 1.74 -2.02 -8.28
N ILE A 77 2.96 -1.50 -8.11
CA ILE A 77 4.11 -1.85 -8.95
C ILE A 77 4.41 -3.35 -8.84
N VAL A 78 4.54 -3.87 -7.63
CA VAL A 78 4.85 -5.28 -7.42
C VAL A 78 3.72 -6.16 -7.90
N GLN A 79 2.45 -5.79 -7.69
CA GLN A 79 1.31 -6.55 -8.20
C GLN A 79 1.29 -6.63 -9.73
N VAL A 80 1.58 -5.52 -10.43
CA VAL A 80 1.66 -5.52 -11.91
C VAL A 80 2.83 -6.37 -12.39
N ILE A 81 4.00 -6.27 -11.75
CA ILE A 81 5.15 -7.13 -12.04
C ILE A 81 4.77 -8.59 -11.80
N SER A 82 4.17 -8.92 -10.66
CA SER A 82 3.77 -10.28 -10.32
C SER A 82 2.75 -10.84 -11.32
N PHE A 83 1.76 -10.04 -11.70
CA PHE A 83 0.79 -10.40 -12.72
C PHE A 83 1.48 -10.72 -14.04
N TYR A 84 2.34 -9.82 -14.53
CA TYR A 84 3.00 -9.96 -15.82
C TYR A 84 3.95 -11.15 -15.89
N PHE A 85 4.72 -11.43 -14.84
CA PHE A 85 5.74 -12.48 -14.86
C PHE A 85 5.24 -13.85 -14.40
N PHE A 86 4.24 -13.93 -13.52
CA PHE A 86 3.84 -15.20 -12.90
C PHE A 86 2.40 -15.63 -13.22
N PHE A 87 1.48 -14.69 -13.44
CA PHE A 87 0.06 -14.99 -13.58
C PHE A 87 -0.51 -14.71 -14.98
N LYS A 88 0.30 -14.15 -15.88
CA LYS A 88 -0.12 -13.77 -17.24
C LYS A 88 -0.69 -14.95 -18.02
N ASP A 89 0.02 -16.08 -18.06
CA ASP A 89 -0.39 -17.24 -18.84
C ASP A 89 -1.69 -17.84 -18.30
N GLN A 90 -1.86 -17.89 -16.98
CA GLN A 90 -3.09 -18.33 -16.32
C GLN A 90 -4.26 -17.38 -16.59
N ALA A 91 -4.01 -16.07 -16.60
CA ALA A 91 -5.03 -15.07 -16.90
C ALA A 91 -5.49 -15.15 -18.36
N ILE A 92 -4.56 -15.40 -19.29
CA ILE A 92 -4.88 -15.67 -20.71
C ILE A 92 -5.76 -16.92 -20.82
N GLU A 93 -5.37 -18.03 -20.19
CA GLU A 93 -6.12 -19.28 -20.23
C GLU A 93 -7.55 -19.13 -19.67
N ILE A 94 -7.72 -18.41 -18.56
CA ILE A 94 -9.03 -18.11 -17.97
C ILE A 94 -9.86 -17.23 -18.91
N LEU A 95 -9.29 -16.17 -19.49
CA LEU A 95 -10.00 -15.27 -20.39
C LEU A 95 -10.40 -15.96 -21.70
N GLU A 96 -9.54 -16.83 -22.25
CA GLU A 96 -9.89 -17.66 -23.41
C GLU A 96 -11.02 -18.63 -23.08
N THR A 97 -10.99 -19.25 -21.90
CA THR A 97 -12.04 -20.18 -21.46
C THR A 97 -13.38 -19.46 -21.27
N MET A 98 -13.38 -18.33 -20.57
CA MET A 98 -14.59 -17.50 -20.39
C MET A 98 -15.11 -16.94 -21.72
N GLY A 99 -14.22 -16.53 -22.62
CA GLY A 99 -14.58 -16.05 -23.96
C GLY A 99 -15.26 -17.13 -24.80
N ARG A 100 -14.78 -18.38 -24.73
CA ARG A 100 -15.44 -19.53 -25.38
C ARG A 100 -16.81 -19.84 -24.78
N GLU A 101 -16.95 -19.76 -23.45
CA GLU A 101 -18.23 -20.04 -22.78
C GLU A 101 -19.29 -18.96 -23.03
N LEU A 102 -18.88 -17.70 -23.20
CA LEU A 102 -19.78 -16.57 -23.39
C LEU A 102 -20.03 -16.22 -24.88
N ASP A 103 -19.37 -16.90 -25.81
CA ASP A 103 -19.38 -16.59 -27.25
C ASP A 103 -18.98 -15.13 -27.56
N ILE A 104 -18.12 -14.57 -26.70
CA ILE A 104 -17.58 -13.21 -26.85
C ILE A 104 -16.10 -13.35 -27.24
N PRO A 105 -15.69 -12.86 -28.43
CA PRO A 105 -14.29 -12.89 -28.81
C PRO A 105 -13.50 -11.93 -27.91
N PHE A 106 -12.79 -12.49 -26.93
CA PHE A 106 -11.83 -11.73 -26.14
C PHE A 106 -10.52 -11.59 -26.92
N ASP A 107 -10.16 -10.35 -27.23
CA ASP A 107 -8.86 -10.05 -27.83
C ASP A 107 -7.77 -10.17 -26.77
N VAL A 108 -7.18 -11.35 -26.65
CA VAL A 108 -6.06 -11.63 -25.73
C VAL A 108 -4.79 -10.84 -26.07
N SER A 109 -4.68 -10.28 -27.28
CA SER A 109 -3.55 -9.41 -27.66
C SER A 109 -3.54 -8.09 -26.90
N LEU A 110 -4.68 -7.68 -26.31
CA LEU A 110 -4.76 -6.52 -25.42
C LEU A 110 -3.96 -6.74 -24.13
N ILE A 111 -3.80 -7.97 -23.65
CA ILE A 111 -3.02 -8.29 -22.43
C ILE A 111 -1.52 -8.11 -22.69
N ASP A 112 -1.09 -8.37 -23.93
CA ASP A 112 0.28 -8.13 -24.39
C ASP A 112 0.57 -6.66 -24.70
N ASN A 113 -0.46 -5.83 -24.76
CA ASN A 113 -0.31 -4.42 -25.07
C ASN A 113 0.23 -3.66 -23.85
N MET A 114 1.39 -3.04 -23.99
CA MET A 114 1.96 -2.14 -22.97
C MET A 114 0.96 -1.07 -22.51
N GLY A 115 0.04 -0.63 -23.38
CA GLY A 115 -1.03 0.31 -23.03
C GLY A 115 -2.02 -0.22 -22.00
N PHE A 116 -2.37 -1.52 -22.06
CA PHE A 116 -3.24 -2.16 -21.08
C PHE A 116 -2.53 -2.32 -19.73
N LEU A 117 -1.25 -2.71 -19.74
CA LEU A 117 -0.44 -2.81 -18.53
C LEU A 117 -0.28 -1.44 -17.85
N LEU A 118 -0.01 -0.38 -18.61
CA LEU A 118 0.06 1.00 -18.12
C LEU A 118 -1.29 1.47 -17.57
N PHE A 119 -2.40 1.10 -18.21
CA PHE A 119 -3.74 1.43 -17.74
C PHE A 119 -4.07 0.74 -16.41
N MET A 120 -3.81 -0.57 -16.32
CA MET A 120 -3.96 -1.37 -15.09
C MET A 120 -3.10 -0.83 -13.96
N LEU A 121 -1.83 -0.50 -14.25
CA LEU A 121 -0.94 0.15 -13.29
C LEU A 121 -1.50 1.51 -12.85
N SER A 122 -2.00 2.34 -13.77
CA SER A 122 -2.50 3.68 -13.44
C SER A 122 -3.72 3.62 -12.51
N ILE A 123 -4.67 2.73 -12.81
CA ILE A 123 -5.86 2.54 -11.97
C ILE A 123 -5.47 1.92 -10.63
N GLY A 124 -4.64 0.87 -10.65
CA GLY A 124 -4.16 0.21 -9.44
C GLY A 124 -3.43 1.19 -8.51
N VAL A 125 -2.50 1.96 -9.06
CA VAL A 125 -1.75 2.99 -8.31
C VAL A 125 -2.69 3.98 -7.66
N LEU A 126 -3.64 4.57 -8.40
CA LEU A 126 -4.58 5.53 -7.83
C LEU A 126 -5.43 4.91 -6.71
N TYR A 127 -5.94 3.70 -6.93
CA TYR A 127 -6.77 2.99 -5.97
C TYR A 127 -6.01 2.66 -4.68
N TYR A 128 -4.84 2.03 -4.80
CA TYR A 128 -4.04 1.65 -3.63
C TYR A 128 -3.42 2.85 -2.94
N MET A 129 -3.01 3.90 -3.67
CA MET A 129 -2.55 5.15 -3.05
C MET A 129 -3.62 5.76 -2.15
N PHE A 130 -4.87 5.82 -2.63
CA PHE A 130 -5.96 6.40 -1.86
C PHE A 130 -6.30 5.54 -0.64
N LEU A 131 -6.52 4.24 -0.84
CA LEU A 131 -6.87 3.34 0.26
C LEU A 131 -5.76 3.25 1.31
N TYR A 132 -4.51 3.04 0.88
CA TYR A 132 -3.41 2.89 1.81
C TYR A 132 -3.06 4.24 2.45
N GLY A 133 -3.23 5.36 1.74
CA GLY A 133 -3.10 6.69 2.31
C GLY A 133 -4.10 6.94 3.44
N ILE A 134 -5.38 6.63 3.24
CA ILE A 134 -6.40 6.74 4.29
C ILE A 134 -6.10 5.79 5.44
N ALA A 135 -5.83 4.52 5.15
CA ALA A 135 -5.51 3.54 6.17
C ALA A 135 -4.28 3.95 6.99
N GLY A 136 -3.23 4.42 6.32
CA GLY A 136 -2.01 4.89 6.96
C GLY A 136 -2.26 6.08 7.89
N ALA A 137 -3.09 7.06 7.48
CA ALA A 137 -3.48 8.18 8.32
C ALA A 137 -4.32 7.74 9.54
N LEU A 138 -5.27 6.82 9.35
CA LEU A 138 -6.10 6.30 10.44
C LEU A 138 -5.27 5.50 11.44
N TRP A 139 -4.37 4.63 10.97
CA TRP A 139 -3.47 3.86 11.81
C TRP A 139 -2.48 4.76 12.55
N SER A 140 -1.93 5.79 11.89
CA SER A 140 -1.00 6.71 12.57
C SER A 140 -1.68 7.50 13.67
N LEU A 141 -2.92 7.95 13.46
CA LEU A 141 -3.74 8.58 14.49
C LEU A 141 -4.11 7.59 15.61
N LEU A 142 -4.46 6.35 15.27
CA LEU A 142 -4.81 5.34 16.26
C LEU A 142 -3.63 5.02 17.18
N PHE A 143 -2.44 4.76 16.63
CA PHE A 143 -1.26 4.47 17.44
C PHE A 143 -0.78 5.68 18.24
N SER A 144 -0.97 6.88 17.72
CA SER A 144 -0.62 8.08 18.45
C SER A 144 -1.49 8.26 19.69
N GLN A 145 -2.79 7.99 19.59
CA GLN A 145 -3.72 8.05 20.72
C GLN A 145 -3.57 6.89 21.72
N LEU A 146 -3.26 5.68 21.24
CA LEU A 146 -3.19 4.48 22.09
C LEU A 146 -1.82 4.28 22.76
N ILE A 147 -0.72 4.58 22.05
CA ILE A 147 0.63 4.21 22.45
C ILE A 147 1.49 5.44 22.78
N TYR A 148 1.32 6.53 22.03
CA TYR A 148 2.17 7.72 22.14
C TYR A 148 1.46 8.94 22.68
N LYS A 149 0.40 8.75 23.48
CA LYS A 149 -0.44 9.85 23.99
C LYS A 149 0.37 10.94 24.68
N ASP A 150 1.37 10.56 25.47
CA ASP A 150 2.25 11.48 26.20
C ASP A 150 3.22 12.27 25.31
N LYS A 151 3.34 11.89 24.03
CA LYS A 151 4.20 12.52 23.02
C LYS A 151 3.40 13.29 21.97
N THR A 152 2.09 13.47 22.17
CA THR A 152 1.19 14.08 21.18
C THR A 152 0.33 15.20 21.73
N ILE A 153 0.05 16.19 20.88
CA ILE A 153 -0.81 17.36 21.12
C ILE A 153 -1.83 17.54 20.01
#